data_AF-A0A452V099-F1
#
_entry.id   AF-A0A452V099-F1
#
_cell.length_a   1.000
_cell.length_b   1.000
_cell.length_c   1.000
_cell.angle_alpha   90.00
_cell.angle_beta   90.00
_cell.angle_gamma   90.00
#
_symmetry.space_group_name_H-M   'P 1'
#
loop_
_entity.id
_entity.type
_entity.pdbx_description
1 polymer ?
#
loop_
_entity_poly.entity_id
_entity_poly.type
_entity_poly.pdbx_seq_one_letter_code
_entity_poly.pdbx_strand_id
1 'polypeptide(L)'
;LGVGRVPVWPLWTILLLVRPLGGLGSPLCPREPFYFLVAIMKMLGNKNDGTLYTPDDLSVCPAETLGCFRLELSVIRFEEGPSLGIAVFRLQRLLDALGSRLWVTGQGPCPPCEGHPQRPVALFLAKLLELLQGACARHRPSA
;
A
#
# COMPACT_ATOMS: atom_id res chain seq x y z
N LEU A 1 -0.87 -66.80 -15.69
CA LEU A 1 0.61 -66.74 -15.52
C LEU A 1 1.15 -65.86 -16.65
N GLY A 2 1.70 -64.66 -16.50
CA GLY A 2 1.89 -63.78 -15.35
C GLY A 2 2.01 -62.35 -15.90
N VAL A 3 1.30 -61.40 -15.30
CA VAL A 3 1.35 -59.98 -15.63
C VAL A 3 2.68 -59.42 -15.11
N GLY A 4 3.59 -59.05 -16.01
CA GLY A 4 4.87 -58.45 -15.67
C GLY A 4 4.65 -57.11 -14.96
N ARG A 5 5.09 -57.05 -13.71
CA ARG A 5 4.99 -55.87 -12.82
C ARG A 5 5.83 -54.72 -13.37
N VAL A 6 5.17 -53.60 -13.66
CA VAL A 6 5.84 -52.29 -13.84
C VAL A 6 6.32 -51.83 -12.46
N PRO A 7 7.56 -51.35 -12.30
CA PRO A 7 8.04 -50.90 -11.00
C PRO A 7 7.28 -49.61 -10.63
N VAL A 8 6.46 -49.69 -9.58
CA VAL A 8 5.86 -48.52 -8.92
C VAL A 8 6.99 -47.79 -8.20
N TRP A 9 7.65 -46.87 -8.90
CA TRP A 9 8.43 -45.83 -8.25
C TRP A 9 7.45 -44.91 -7.51
N PRO A 10 7.71 -44.56 -6.23
CA PRO A 10 6.86 -43.62 -5.54
C PRO A 10 7.06 -42.25 -6.18
N LEU A 11 6.01 -41.73 -6.81
CA LEU A 11 5.87 -40.37 -7.36
C LEU A 11 5.93 -39.26 -6.29
N TRP A 12 6.60 -39.50 -5.16
CA TRP A 12 6.63 -38.60 -4.01
C TRP A 12 7.74 -37.54 -4.08
N THR A 13 8.58 -37.55 -5.12
CA THR A 13 9.70 -36.60 -5.26
C THR A 13 9.39 -35.33 -6.07
N ILE A 14 8.17 -35.16 -6.60
CA ILE A 14 7.78 -33.95 -7.36
C ILE A 14 6.71 -33.14 -6.59
N LEU A 15 6.91 -32.97 -5.27
CA LEU A 15 6.05 -32.10 -4.46
C LEU A 15 6.82 -31.03 -3.67
N LEU A 16 7.99 -30.60 -4.15
CA LEU A 16 8.81 -29.57 -3.47
C LEU A 16 9.34 -28.45 -4.36
N LEU A 17 8.77 -28.24 -5.56
CA LEU A 17 9.17 -27.14 -6.45
C LEU A 17 8.02 -26.26 -6.95
N VAL A 18 6.90 -26.25 -6.21
CA VAL A 18 5.98 -25.11 -6.26
C VAL A 18 6.18 -24.33 -4.99
N ARG A 19 7.20 -23.45 -4.99
CA ARG A 19 7.18 -22.30 -4.06
C ARG A 19 5.87 -21.57 -4.35
N PRO A 20 4.97 -21.40 -3.37
CA PRO A 20 3.78 -20.61 -3.62
C PRO A 20 4.27 -19.22 -4.01
N LEU A 21 3.93 -18.80 -5.23
CA LEU A 21 4.16 -17.43 -5.71
C LEU A 21 3.31 -16.40 -4.95
N GLY A 22 2.68 -16.81 -3.84
CA GLY A 22 2.14 -15.97 -2.79
C GLY A 22 3.13 -15.90 -1.63
N GLY A 23 4.28 -15.27 -1.84
CA GLY A 23 5.06 -14.79 -0.71
C GLY A 23 4.16 -13.85 0.11
N LEU A 24 3.94 -14.16 1.38
CA LEU A 24 3.62 -13.14 2.37
C LEU A 24 4.59 -11.99 2.07
N GLY A 25 4.07 -10.84 1.63
CA GLY A 25 4.92 -9.65 1.53
C GLY A 25 5.64 -9.49 2.87
N SER A 26 6.85 -8.92 2.88
CA SER A 26 7.49 -8.56 4.14
C SER A 26 6.43 -7.89 5.03
N PRO A 27 6.38 -8.14 6.34
CA PRO A 27 5.35 -7.53 7.21
C PRO A 27 5.35 -5.99 7.18
N LEU A 28 6.43 -5.42 6.65
CA LEU A 28 6.70 -4.01 6.39
C LEU A 28 6.19 -3.52 5.02
N CYS A 29 5.84 -4.44 4.12
CA CYS A 29 5.39 -4.22 2.74
C CYS A 29 4.24 -5.15 2.32
N PRO A 30 3.08 -5.04 2.98
CA PRO A 30 1.86 -5.72 2.54
C PRO A 30 1.47 -5.25 1.14
N ARG A 31 0.88 -6.14 0.33
CA ARG A 31 0.43 -5.81 -1.04
C ARG A 31 -0.90 -5.05 -1.05
N GLU A 32 -1.68 -5.22 0.00
CA GLU A 32 -3.05 -4.75 0.15
C GLU A 32 -3.21 -3.24 -0.03
N PRO A 33 -2.39 -2.35 0.59
CA PRO A 33 -2.51 -0.91 0.39
C PRO A 33 -2.34 -0.51 -1.08
N PHE A 34 -1.40 -1.17 -1.78
CA PHE A 34 -1.15 -0.91 -3.20
C PHE A 34 -2.36 -1.28 -4.07
N TYR A 35 -3.03 -2.40 -3.78
CA TYR A 35 -4.24 -2.78 -4.50
C TYR A 35 -5.37 -1.77 -4.31
N PHE A 36 -5.59 -1.27 -3.08
CA PHE A 36 -6.61 -0.26 -2.83
C PHE A 36 -6.26 1.08 -3.48
N LEU A 37 -5.00 1.52 -3.43
CA LEU A 37 -4.56 2.74 -4.11
C LEU A 37 -4.83 2.69 -5.61
N VAL A 38 -4.40 1.63 -6.28
CA VAL A 38 -4.62 1.46 -7.73
C VAL A 38 -6.11 1.35 -8.05
N ALA A 39 -6.91 0.69 -7.21
CA ALA A 39 -8.35 0.60 -7.40
C ALA A 39 -9.03 1.99 -7.27
N ILE A 40 -8.66 2.78 -6.26
CA ILE A 40 -9.16 4.13 -6.03
C ILE A 40 -8.82 5.03 -7.23
N MET A 41 -7.57 5.01 -7.70
CA MET A 41 -7.14 5.76 -8.88
C MET A 41 -7.97 5.40 -10.13
N LYS A 42 -8.28 4.10 -10.32
CA LYS A 42 -9.12 3.64 -11.45
C LYS A 42 -10.58 4.08 -11.31
N MET A 43 -11.13 4.06 -10.09
CA MET A 43 -12.52 4.45 -9.83
C MET A 43 -12.75 5.95 -10.01
N LEU A 44 -11.81 6.78 -9.54
CA LEU A 44 -11.85 8.24 -9.71
C LEU A 44 -11.68 8.66 -11.18
N GLY A 45 -10.82 7.95 -11.92
CA GLY A 45 -10.47 8.34 -13.28
C GLY A 45 -9.95 9.78 -13.32
N ASN A 46 -10.46 10.58 -14.26
CA ASN A 46 -10.16 12.01 -14.39
C ASN A 46 -11.35 12.91 -13.99
N LYS A 47 -12.22 12.41 -13.10
CA LYS A 47 -13.49 13.07 -12.78
C LYS A 47 -13.42 14.02 -11.59
N ASN A 48 -12.37 13.92 -10.78
CA ASN A 48 -12.20 14.74 -9.60
C ASN A 48 -11.25 15.91 -9.92
N ASP A 49 -11.77 17.13 -9.87
CA ASP A 49 -11.06 18.40 -10.07
C ASP A 49 -10.53 19.00 -8.75
N GLY A 50 -10.76 18.31 -7.63
CA GLY A 50 -10.29 18.68 -6.32
C GLY A 50 -8.77 18.64 -6.19
N THR A 51 -8.28 19.44 -5.24
CA THR A 51 -6.88 19.48 -4.84
C THR A 51 -6.75 19.12 -3.38
N LEU A 52 -5.71 18.34 -3.05
CA LEU A 52 -5.45 17.83 -1.71
C LEU A 52 -4.04 18.19 -1.27
N TYR A 53 -3.88 18.44 0.02
CA TYR A 53 -2.56 18.71 0.61
C TYR A 53 -1.67 17.46 0.46
N THR A 54 -0.58 17.60 -0.29
CA THR A 54 0.24 16.47 -0.72
C THR A 54 1.67 16.59 -0.19
N PRO A 55 2.03 15.86 0.87
CA PRO A 55 3.40 15.78 1.34
C PRO A 55 4.38 15.21 0.30
N ASP A 56 5.64 15.67 0.34
CA ASP A 56 6.65 15.33 -0.67
C ASP A 56 7.58 14.17 -0.31
N ASP A 57 7.83 13.94 0.98
CA ASP A 57 8.66 12.84 1.45
C ASP A 57 8.22 12.33 2.83
N LEU A 58 8.71 11.14 3.18
CA LEU A 58 8.51 10.49 4.49
C LEU A 58 9.79 10.53 5.33
N SER A 59 10.75 11.40 5.01
CA SER A 59 12.03 11.47 5.72
C SER A 59 11.94 12.31 6.99
N VAL A 60 11.06 13.32 6.98
CA VAL A 60 10.79 14.21 8.12
C VAL A 60 9.36 13.96 8.60
N CYS A 61 9.19 13.77 9.91
CA CYS A 61 7.87 13.56 10.53
C CYS A 61 7.00 12.53 9.80
N PRO A 62 7.49 11.28 9.64
CA PRO A 62 6.79 10.30 8.82
C PRO A 62 5.39 10.01 9.35
N ALA A 63 5.22 9.86 10.67
CA ALA A 63 3.93 9.58 11.30
C ALA A 63 2.89 10.68 11.01
N GLU A 64 3.27 11.94 11.20
CA GLU A 64 2.45 13.12 10.93
C GLU A 64 2.13 13.22 9.44
N THR A 65 3.12 12.95 8.59
CA THR A 65 2.96 12.91 7.14
C THR A 65 1.94 11.86 6.69
N LEU A 66 1.93 10.65 7.28
CA LEU A 66 0.84 9.69 7.00
C LEU A 66 -0.49 10.20 7.48
N GLY A 67 -0.49 10.86 8.63
CA GLY A 67 -1.67 11.48 9.21
C GLY A 67 -2.32 12.42 8.21
N CYS A 68 -1.51 13.25 7.52
CA CYS A 68 -1.99 14.13 6.47
C CYS A 68 -2.55 13.36 5.27
N PHE A 69 -1.85 12.36 4.74
CA PHE A 69 -2.42 11.52 3.68
C PHE A 69 -3.74 10.86 4.10
N ARG A 70 -3.86 10.39 5.35
CA ARG A 70 -5.09 9.80 5.88
C ARG A 70 -6.23 10.82 5.98
N LEU A 71 -5.93 12.03 6.43
CA LEU A 71 -6.88 13.11 6.57
C LEU A 71 -7.40 13.56 5.21
N GLU A 72 -6.52 13.78 4.24
CA GLU A 72 -6.89 14.17 2.88
C GLU A 72 -7.67 13.05 2.15
N LEU A 73 -7.34 11.78 2.39
CA LEU A 73 -8.17 10.65 1.91
C LEU A 73 -9.61 10.74 2.43
N SER A 74 -9.87 11.34 3.60
CA SER A 74 -11.24 11.50 4.10
C SER A 74 -12.09 12.46 3.27
N VAL A 75 -11.46 13.43 2.59
CA VAL A 75 -12.12 14.33 1.64
C VAL A 75 -12.67 13.52 0.46
N ILE A 76 -11.83 12.68 -0.15
CA ILE A 76 -12.24 11.77 -1.25
C ILE A 76 -13.39 10.86 -0.80
N ARG A 77 -13.33 10.33 0.43
CA ARG A 77 -14.39 9.46 0.97
C ARG A 77 -15.74 10.17 1.05
N PHE A 78 -15.75 11.48 1.35
CA PHE A 78 -16.97 12.24 1.52
C PHE A 78 -17.61 12.62 0.17
N GLU A 79 -16.79 12.87 -0.85
CA GLU A 79 -17.25 13.41 -2.14
C GLU A 79 -17.79 12.35 -3.12
N GLU A 80 -17.27 11.13 -3.10
CA GLU A 80 -17.36 10.20 -4.24
C GLU A 80 -18.31 9.00 -4.02
N GLY A 81 -19.10 9.02 -2.94
CA GLY A 81 -20.14 8.03 -2.66
C GLY A 81 -19.66 6.71 -2.03
N PRO A 82 -20.58 5.77 -1.76
CA PRO A 82 -20.36 4.66 -0.82
C PRO A 82 -19.34 3.61 -1.30
N SER A 83 -19.28 3.30 -2.61
CA SER A 83 -18.35 2.28 -3.14
C SER A 83 -16.89 2.75 -3.04
N LEU A 84 -16.59 3.98 -3.49
CA LEU A 84 -15.27 4.56 -3.34
C LEU A 84 -14.94 4.79 -1.87
N GLY A 85 -15.91 5.27 -1.09
CA GLY A 85 -15.74 5.51 0.34
C GLY A 85 -15.34 4.26 1.13
N ILE A 86 -15.84 3.08 0.78
CA ILE A 86 -15.41 1.81 1.39
C ILE A 86 -13.95 1.48 1.04
N ALA A 87 -13.55 1.67 -0.22
CA ALA A 87 -12.17 1.42 -0.65
C ALA A 87 -11.19 2.37 0.04
N VAL A 88 -11.54 3.65 0.11
CA VAL A 88 -10.77 4.68 0.83
C VAL A 88 -10.68 4.36 2.32
N PHE A 89 -11.79 3.99 2.97
CA PHE A 89 -11.78 3.60 4.38
C PHE A 89 -10.87 2.40 4.65
N ARG A 90 -10.89 1.39 3.78
CA ARG A 90 -9.99 0.23 3.88
C ARG A 90 -8.52 0.64 3.72
N LEU A 91 -8.23 1.52 2.77
CA LEU A 91 -6.88 2.08 2.60
C LEU A 91 -6.43 2.83 3.86
N GLN A 92 -7.25 3.72 4.41
CA GLN A 92 -6.94 4.47 5.63
C GLN A 92 -6.54 3.53 6.79
N ARG A 93 -7.31 2.45 7.02
CA ARG A 93 -6.99 1.47 8.07
C ARG A 93 -5.67 0.74 7.83
N LEU A 94 -5.35 0.43 6.57
CA LEU A 94 -4.08 -0.20 6.20
C LEU A 94 -2.90 0.76 6.41
N LEU A 95 -3.08 2.05 6.11
CA LEU A 95 -2.08 3.08 6.39
C LEU A 95 -1.84 3.23 7.90
N ASP A 96 -2.88 3.26 8.73
CA ASP A 96 -2.72 3.32 10.20
C ASP A 96 -1.90 2.12 10.74
N ALA A 97 -2.19 0.91 10.23
CA ALA A 97 -1.46 -0.30 10.59
C ALA A 97 0.00 -0.28 10.10
N LEU A 98 0.29 0.41 9.00
CA LEU A 98 1.65 0.59 8.50
C LEU A 98 2.42 1.66 9.27
N GLY A 99 1.79 2.82 9.52
CA GLY A 99 2.39 3.93 10.26
C GLY A 99 2.84 3.49 11.66
N SER A 100 1.98 2.77 12.37
CA SER A 100 2.31 2.21 13.70
C SER A 100 3.50 1.23 13.72
N ARG A 101 3.85 0.63 12.58
CA ARG A 101 4.95 -0.35 12.47
C ARG A 101 6.23 0.25 11.91
N LEU A 102 6.10 1.19 11.00
CA LEU A 102 7.21 1.68 10.19
C LEU A 102 7.76 3.00 10.73
N TRP A 103 6.91 3.84 11.33
CA TRP A 103 7.20 5.25 11.47
C TRP A 103 7.29 5.62 12.94
N VAL A 104 8.50 5.93 13.37
CA VAL A 104 8.75 6.58 14.66
C VAL A 104 8.10 7.96 14.61
N THR A 105 7.50 8.40 15.71
CA THR A 105 7.01 9.78 15.87
C THR A 105 8.13 10.75 15.52
N GLY A 106 7.82 11.78 14.73
CA GLY A 106 8.81 12.78 14.33
C GLY A 106 9.47 13.43 15.56
N GLN A 107 10.79 13.59 15.52
CA GLN A 107 11.52 14.41 16.49
C GLN A 107 11.68 15.82 15.91
N GLY A 108 10.88 16.78 16.37
CA GLY A 108 10.95 18.18 15.94
C GLY A 108 9.59 18.79 15.58
N PRO A 109 9.56 20.08 15.17
CA PRO A 109 8.33 20.73 14.74
C PRO A 109 7.88 20.16 13.38
N CYS A 110 6.83 19.35 13.39
CA CYS A 110 6.19 18.86 12.19
C CYS A 110 5.21 19.91 11.65
N PRO A 111 5.22 20.22 10.33
CA PRO A 111 4.28 21.17 9.77
C PRO A 111 2.83 20.64 9.86
N PRO A 112 1.82 21.53 9.95
CA PRO A 112 0.43 21.13 9.77
C PRO A 112 0.19 20.67 8.33
N CYS A 113 -0.90 19.93 8.09
CA CYS A 113 -1.19 19.37 6.77
C CYS A 113 -1.36 20.46 5.70
N GLU A 114 -1.98 21.58 6.07
CA GLU A 114 -2.18 22.76 5.24
C GLU A 114 -0.87 23.45 4.82
N GLY A 115 0.25 23.09 5.46
CA GLY A 115 1.59 23.54 5.08
C GLY A 115 2.18 22.80 3.88
N HIS A 116 1.57 21.72 3.42
CA HIS A 116 1.99 20.98 2.23
C HIS A 116 1.44 21.59 0.94
N PRO A 117 2.05 21.35 -0.23
CA PRO A 117 1.49 21.84 -1.49
C PRO A 117 0.19 21.12 -1.83
N GLN A 118 -0.79 21.88 -2.33
CA GLN A 118 -2.00 21.28 -2.88
C GLN A 118 -1.73 20.70 -4.28
N ARG A 119 -2.21 19.48 -4.54
CA ARG A 119 -2.09 18.83 -5.85
C ARG A 119 -3.41 18.19 -6.26
N PRO A 120 -3.68 18.05 -7.57
CA PRO A 120 -4.81 17.28 -8.07
C PRO A 120 -4.88 15.88 -7.43
N VAL A 121 -6.08 15.36 -7.19
CA VAL A 121 -6.29 14.06 -6.53
C VAL A 121 -5.48 12.93 -7.17
N ALA A 122 -5.38 12.91 -8.51
CA ALA A 122 -4.57 11.91 -9.21
C ALA A 122 -3.08 11.96 -8.82
N LEU A 123 -2.52 13.16 -8.69
CA LEU A 123 -1.12 13.36 -8.28
C LEU A 123 -0.94 13.08 -6.78
N PHE A 124 -1.91 13.43 -5.94
CA PHE A 124 -1.92 13.07 -4.53
C PHE A 124 -1.83 11.55 -4.33
N LEU A 125 -2.68 10.78 -5.02
CA LEU A 125 -2.68 9.31 -4.93
C LEU A 125 -1.41 8.69 -5.50
N ALA A 126 -0.91 9.23 -6.63
CA ALA A 126 0.36 8.78 -7.21
C ALA A 126 1.53 9.03 -6.25
N LYS A 127 1.55 10.18 -5.57
CA LYS A 127 2.60 10.50 -4.60
C LYS A 127 2.55 9.58 -3.38
N LEU A 128 1.37 9.28 -2.85
CA LEU A 128 1.22 8.30 -1.78
C LEU A 128 1.74 6.91 -2.20
N LEU A 129 1.43 6.48 -3.43
CA LEU A 129 1.93 5.22 -3.98
C LEU A 129 3.47 5.20 -4.07
N GLU A 130 4.06 6.25 -4.62
CA GLU A 130 5.52 6.43 -4.73
C GLU A 130 6.20 6.32 -3.35
N LEU A 131 5.65 7.02 -2.35
CA LEU A 131 6.21 7.05 -1.00
C LEU A 131 6.13 5.68 -0.30
N LEU A 132 5.01 4.95 -0.46
CA LEU A 132 4.89 3.59 0.08
C LEU A 132 5.85 2.62 -0.62
N GLN A 133 6.02 2.73 -1.94
CA GLN A 133 6.99 1.91 -2.69
C GLN A 133 8.43 2.22 -2.25
N GLY A 134 8.78 3.49 -2.08
CA GLY A 134 10.10 3.93 -1.62
C GLY A 134 10.39 3.52 -0.18
N ALA A 135 9.40 3.60 0.72
CA ALA A 135 9.49 3.06 2.07
C ALA A 135 9.76 1.54 2.02
N CYS A 136 9.10 0.83 1.11
CA CYS A 136 9.29 -0.59 0.95
C CYS A 136 10.65 -1.01 0.40
N ALA A 137 11.15 -0.31 -0.62
CA ALA A 137 12.44 -0.60 -1.23
C ALA A 137 13.59 -0.45 -0.22
N ARG A 138 13.51 0.53 0.69
CA ARG A 138 14.52 0.77 1.74
C ARG A 138 14.61 -0.34 2.78
N HIS A 139 13.58 -1.16 2.94
CA HIS A 139 13.54 -2.25 3.93
C HIS A 139 13.83 -3.63 3.33
N ARG A 140 14.26 -3.69 2.06
CA ARG A 140 14.75 -4.96 1.49
C ARG A 140 16.11 -5.25 2.11
N PRO A 141 16.31 -6.36 2.84
CA PRO A 141 17.64 -6.73 3.28
C PRO A 141 18.51 -6.91 2.02
N SER A 142 19.68 -6.26 1.99
CA SER A 142 20.71 -6.54 1.00
C SER A 142 20.94 -8.05 0.99
N ALA A 143 20.73 -8.66 -0.17
CA ALA A 143 20.99 -10.08 -0.40
C ALA A 143 22.48 -10.38 -0.26
#